data_AF-J9AJ18-F1
#
_entry.id   AF-J9AJ18-F1
#
_cell.length_a   1.000
_cell.length_b   1.000
_cell.length_c   1.000
_cell.angle_alpha   90.00
_cell.angle_beta   90.00
_cell.angle_gamma   90.00
#
_symmetry.space_group_name_H-M   'P 1'
#
loop_
_entity.id
_entity.type
_entity.pdbx_description
1 polymer ?
#
loop_
_entity_poly.entity_id
_entity_poly.type
_entity_poly.pdbx_seq_one_letter_code
_entity_poly.pdbx_strand_id
1 'polypeptide(L)'
;MASDESGMSSRFFMLKKDSERRNTLARFMLDYKVEIIDNWYEHLTKSQVTGDLVVTKEMLLTLLLGMRSYLFSKDTAPIQDAIDTVRAQLDFEPAAISQVNLALYGFSEAVQPSLRQQTIKPHWIFALDNLIRSAVQAAVSILSPGIILIVSFLRQQRYTQNVSELSHLSSQIKICQCCFS
;
A
#
# COMPACT_ATOMS: atom_id res chain seq x y z
N MET A 1 -10.57 42.54 4.14
CA MET A 1 -10.72 41.10 4.46
C MET A 1 -11.18 40.39 3.20
N ALA A 2 -10.26 39.86 2.39
CA ALA A 2 -10.59 39.13 1.16
C ALA A 2 -9.39 38.29 0.69
N SER A 3 -9.19 37.11 1.29
CA SER A 3 -8.13 36.18 0.84
C SER A 3 -8.46 34.68 0.95
N ASP A 4 -9.68 34.27 1.30
CA ASP A 4 -9.97 32.85 1.63
C ASP A 4 -10.82 32.06 0.61
N GLU A 5 -11.38 32.68 -0.44
CA GLU A 5 -12.21 31.94 -1.41
C GLU A 5 -11.41 31.13 -2.47
N SER A 6 -10.19 31.55 -2.80
CA SER A 6 -9.38 30.91 -3.84
C SER A 6 -8.79 29.55 -3.42
N GLY A 7 -8.53 29.35 -2.12
CA GLY A 7 -8.01 28.10 -1.57
C GLY A 7 -9.03 26.96 -1.53
N MET A 8 -10.32 27.29 -1.34
CA MET A 8 -11.40 26.29 -1.25
C MET A 8 -11.76 25.71 -2.63
N SER A 9 -11.80 26.55 -3.67
CA SER A 9 -12.03 26.11 -5.06
C SER A 9 -10.92 25.20 -5.58
N SER A 10 -9.65 25.50 -5.26
CA SER A 10 -8.50 24.66 -5.62
C SER A 10 -8.54 23.30 -4.91
N ARG A 11 -8.85 23.26 -3.61
CA ARG A 11 -9.02 22.02 -2.84
C ARG A 11 -10.16 21.15 -3.39
N PHE A 12 -11.29 21.75 -3.71
CA PHE A 12 -12.45 21.06 -4.28
C PHE A 12 -12.13 20.46 -5.67
N PHE A 13 -11.41 21.20 -6.52
CA PHE A 13 -10.96 20.73 -7.83
C PHE A 13 -9.98 19.55 -7.73
N MET A 14 -9.05 19.57 -6.77
CA MET A 14 -8.14 18.46 -6.51
C MET A 14 -8.87 17.19 -6.04
N LEU A 15 -9.87 17.32 -5.16
CA LEU A 15 -10.66 16.18 -4.67
C LEU A 15 -11.49 15.52 -5.78
N LYS A 16 -12.07 16.33 -6.68
CA LYS A 16 -12.82 15.82 -7.84
C LYS A 16 -11.92 15.03 -8.78
N LYS A 17 -10.72 15.56 -9.08
CA LYS A 17 -9.71 14.90 -9.91
C LYS A 17 -9.16 13.62 -9.27
N ASP A 18 -9.00 13.60 -7.95
CA ASP A 18 -8.63 12.38 -7.20
C ASP A 18 -9.73 11.31 -7.28
N SER A 19 -11.00 11.73 -7.15
CA SER A 19 -12.15 10.83 -7.24
C SER A 19 -12.31 10.22 -8.64
N GLU A 20 -12.13 11.01 -9.70
CA GLU A 20 -12.17 10.52 -11.09
C GLU A 20 -11.09 9.48 -11.38
N ARG A 21 -9.87 9.71 -10.86
CA ARG A 21 -8.75 8.76 -10.96
C ARG A 21 -9.06 7.44 -10.28
N ARG A 22 -9.57 7.51 -9.05
CA ARG A 22 -9.96 6.32 -8.27
C ARG A 22 -11.07 5.53 -8.95
N ASN A 23 -12.07 6.21 -9.51
CA ASN A 23 -13.18 5.54 -10.22
C ASN A 23 -12.68 4.85 -11.49
N THR A 24 -11.81 5.52 -12.27
CA THR A 24 -11.19 4.93 -13.47
C THR A 24 -10.39 3.67 -13.12
N LEU A 25 -9.56 3.72 -12.08
CA LEU A 25 -8.80 2.55 -11.62
C LEU A 25 -9.72 1.43 -11.13
N ALA A 26 -10.73 1.76 -10.32
CA ALA A 26 -11.68 0.78 -9.80
C ALA A 26 -12.48 0.09 -10.91
N ARG A 27 -12.74 0.80 -12.03
CA ARG A 27 -13.37 0.22 -13.21
C ARG A 27 -12.40 -0.66 -14.00
N PHE A 28 -11.18 -0.17 -14.24
CA PHE A 28 -10.10 -0.95 -14.85
C PHE A 28 -9.88 -2.29 -14.13
N MET A 29 -9.85 -2.30 -12.79
CA MET A 29 -9.70 -3.52 -12.00
C MET A 29 -10.83 -4.54 -12.20
N LEU A 30 -12.04 -4.12 -12.57
CA LEU A 30 -13.14 -5.04 -12.90
C LEU A 30 -13.06 -5.54 -14.33
N ASP A 31 -12.75 -4.63 -15.26
CA ASP A 31 -12.71 -4.92 -16.69
C ASP A 31 -11.58 -5.92 -16.98
N TYR A 32 -10.41 -5.75 -16.33
CA TYR A 32 -9.22 -6.60 -16.50
C TYR A 32 -8.99 -7.58 -15.35
N LYS A 33 -10.04 -7.93 -14.58
CA LYS A 33 -9.90 -8.79 -13.40
C LYS A 33 -9.28 -10.15 -13.71
N VAL A 34 -9.60 -10.72 -14.87
CA VAL A 34 -9.14 -12.07 -15.25
C VAL A 34 -7.63 -12.04 -15.52
N GLU A 35 -7.19 -11.09 -16.33
CA GLU A 35 -5.77 -10.89 -16.64
C GLU A 35 -4.97 -10.53 -15.40
N ILE A 36 -5.51 -9.67 -14.53
CA ILE A 36 -4.84 -9.33 -13.25
C ILE A 36 -4.71 -10.57 -12.38
N ILE A 37 -5.75 -11.40 -12.23
CA ILE A 37 -5.71 -12.62 -11.41
C ILE A 37 -4.73 -13.64 -11.99
N ASP A 38 -4.72 -13.82 -13.31
CA ASP A 38 -3.81 -14.75 -13.96
C ASP A 38 -2.35 -14.31 -13.80
N ASN A 39 -2.05 -13.03 -14.04
CA ASN A 39 -0.72 -12.47 -13.80
C ASN A 39 -0.32 -12.60 -12.33
N TRP A 40 -1.25 -12.37 -11.40
CA TRP A 40 -1.01 -12.46 -9.96
C TRP A 40 -0.68 -13.89 -9.53
N TYR A 41 -1.48 -14.84 -9.99
CA TYR A 41 -1.31 -16.26 -9.71
C TYR A 41 0.00 -16.80 -10.31
N GLU A 42 0.32 -16.41 -11.54
CA GLU A 42 1.58 -16.78 -12.20
C GLU A 42 2.78 -16.19 -11.45
N HIS A 43 2.71 -14.93 -11.02
CA HIS A 43 3.76 -14.31 -10.21
C HIS A 43 3.98 -15.05 -8.89
N LEU A 44 2.90 -15.42 -8.20
CA LEU A 44 2.96 -16.20 -6.97
C LEU A 44 3.61 -17.56 -7.20
N THR A 45 3.16 -18.29 -8.23
CA THR A 45 3.71 -19.60 -8.59
C THR A 45 5.21 -19.54 -8.90
N LYS A 46 5.66 -18.49 -9.59
CA LYS A 46 7.10 -18.28 -9.90
C LYS A 46 7.92 -17.90 -8.67
N SER A 47 7.32 -17.14 -7.75
CA SER A 47 7.99 -16.71 -6.51
C SER A 47 8.10 -17.82 -5.48
N GLN A 48 7.30 -18.88 -5.62
CA GLN A 48 7.29 -20.01 -4.71
C GLN A 48 8.43 -20.98 -5.03
N VAL A 49 9.40 -21.04 -4.12
CA VAL A 49 10.60 -21.87 -4.27
C VAL A 49 10.35 -23.32 -3.81
N THR A 50 9.37 -23.53 -2.90
CA THR A 50 9.04 -24.84 -2.34
C THR A 50 7.56 -24.94 -1.90
N GLY A 51 6.89 -26.04 -2.24
CA GLY A 51 5.55 -26.40 -1.75
C GLY A 51 4.37 -25.99 -2.65
N ASP A 52 3.21 -26.59 -2.40
CA ASP A 52 1.96 -26.26 -3.10
C ASP A 52 1.45 -24.86 -2.72
N LEU A 53 0.92 -24.15 -3.71
CA LEU A 53 0.29 -22.84 -3.50
C LEU A 53 -1.09 -23.06 -2.88
N VAL A 54 -1.29 -22.58 -1.66
CA VAL A 54 -2.58 -22.68 -0.95
C VAL A 54 -3.53 -21.57 -1.39
N VAL A 55 -2.98 -20.44 -1.83
CA VAL A 55 -3.75 -19.28 -2.32
C VAL A 55 -4.36 -19.59 -3.68
N THR A 56 -5.69 -19.61 -3.76
CA THR A 56 -6.43 -19.87 -5.01
C THR A 56 -6.75 -18.58 -5.78
N LYS A 57 -7.07 -18.72 -7.08
CA LYS A 57 -7.55 -17.60 -7.89
C LYS A 57 -8.82 -16.93 -7.34
N GLU A 58 -9.69 -17.69 -6.67
CA GLU A 58 -10.91 -17.16 -6.03
C GLU A 58 -10.59 -16.29 -4.80
N MET A 59 -9.57 -16.68 -4.01
CA MET A 59 -9.06 -15.86 -2.93
C MET A 59 -8.44 -14.57 -3.46
N LEU A 60 -7.67 -14.64 -4.55
CA LEU A 60 -7.11 -13.47 -5.23
C LEU A 60 -8.21 -12.53 -5.76
N LEU A 61 -9.28 -13.07 -6.33
CA LEU A 61 -10.45 -12.30 -6.74
C LEU A 61 -11.09 -11.57 -5.55
N THR A 62 -11.23 -12.24 -4.41
CA THR A 62 -11.78 -11.65 -3.18
C THR A 62 -10.94 -10.46 -2.72
N LEU A 63 -9.61 -10.62 -2.67
CA LEU A 63 -8.68 -9.55 -2.33
C LEU A 63 -8.71 -8.40 -3.34
N LEU A 64 -8.80 -8.70 -4.64
CA LEU A 64 -8.90 -7.72 -5.71
C LEU A 64 -10.15 -6.83 -5.54
N LEU A 65 -11.29 -7.44 -5.23
CA LEU A 65 -12.56 -6.72 -5.01
C LEU A 65 -12.55 -5.88 -3.72
N GLY A 66 -11.91 -6.38 -2.65
CA GLY A 66 -11.69 -5.62 -1.43
C GLY A 66 -10.81 -4.38 -1.66
N MET A 67 -9.66 -4.56 -2.32
CA MET A 67 -8.75 -3.46 -2.68
C MET A 67 -9.41 -2.44 -3.60
N ARG A 68 -10.18 -2.91 -4.60
CA ARG A 68 -10.98 -2.03 -5.47
C ARG A 68 -11.95 -1.18 -4.66
N SER A 69 -12.67 -1.79 -3.74
CA SER A 69 -13.68 -1.10 -2.93
C SER A 69 -13.03 -0.04 -2.04
N TYR A 70 -11.90 -0.38 -1.42
CA TYR A 70 -11.06 0.60 -0.71
C TYR A 70 -10.62 1.76 -1.61
N LEU A 71 -10.18 1.49 -2.84
CA LEU A 71 -9.78 2.55 -3.78
C LEU A 71 -10.95 3.47 -4.13
N PHE A 72 -12.16 2.92 -4.26
CA PHE A 72 -13.35 3.67 -4.59
C PHE A 72 -13.82 4.57 -3.43
N SER A 73 -14.04 4.01 -2.25
CA SER A 73 -14.64 4.70 -1.09
C SER A 73 -13.64 5.27 -0.08
N LYS A 74 -12.37 4.85 -0.13
CA LYS A 74 -11.34 5.04 0.94
C LYS A 74 -11.72 4.41 2.28
N ASP A 75 -12.72 3.54 2.31
CA ASP A 75 -13.11 2.80 3.49
C ASP A 75 -12.25 1.54 3.61
N THR A 76 -11.72 1.28 4.80
CA THR A 76 -10.92 0.09 5.10
C THR A 76 -11.76 -1.14 5.43
N ALA A 77 -13.06 -0.98 5.72
CA ALA A 77 -13.94 -2.11 6.02
C ALA A 77 -14.00 -3.17 4.89
N PRO A 78 -14.17 -2.80 3.60
CA PRO A 78 -14.23 -3.80 2.52
C PRO A 78 -12.95 -4.62 2.33
N ILE A 79 -11.79 -4.03 2.59
CA ILE A 79 -10.51 -4.72 2.48
C ILE A 79 -10.23 -5.59 3.71
N GLN A 80 -10.69 -5.17 4.89
CA GLN A 80 -10.70 -5.98 6.10
C GLN A 80 -11.57 -7.24 5.91
N ASP A 81 -12.81 -7.06 5.46
CA ASP A 81 -13.74 -8.16 5.22
C ASP A 81 -13.19 -9.17 4.21
N ALA A 82 -12.56 -8.69 3.13
CA ALA A 82 -11.90 -9.53 2.14
C ALA A 82 -10.74 -10.34 2.74
N ILE A 83 -9.89 -9.70 3.55
CA ILE A 83 -8.76 -10.36 4.21
C ILE A 83 -9.25 -11.41 5.20
N ASP A 84 -10.26 -11.10 6.01
CA ASP A 84 -10.80 -12.03 7.00
C ASP A 84 -11.54 -13.20 6.34
N THR A 85 -12.21 -12.96 5.22
CA THR A 85 -12.82 -14.01 4.39
C THR A 85 -11.76 -14.98 3.86
N VAL A 86 -10.63 -14.47 3.36
CA VAL A 86 -9.53 -15.33 2.88
C VAL A 86 -8.84 -16.05 4.03
N ARG A 87 -8.62 -15.40 5.17
CA ARG A 87 -8.06 -16.05 6.37
C ARG A 87 -8.94 -17.19 6.88
N ALA A 88 -10.25 -16.99 6.90
CA ALA A 88 -11.20 -18.00 7.32
C ALA A 88 -11.18 -19.22 6.38
N GLN A 89 -11.05 -19.02 5.07
CA GLN A 89 -10.88 -20.13 4.10
C GLN A 89 -9.57 -20.90 4.27
N LEU A 90 -8.57 -20.29 4.92
CA LEU A 90 -7.26 -20.88 5.18
C LEU A 90 -7.12 -21.38 6.63
N ASP A 91 -8.24 -21.49 7.37
CA ASP A 91 -8.28 -21.92 8.78
C ASP A 91 -7.31 -21.14 9.70
N PHE A 92 -7.00 -19.89 9.34
CA PHE A 92 -6.04 -19.05 10.04
C PHE A 92 -4.63 -19.66 10.18
N GLU A 93 -4.25 -20.56 9.27
CA GLU A 93 -2.96 -21.25 9.30
C GLU A 93 -1.80 -20.25 9.02
N PRO A 94 -0.78 -20.15 9.90
CA PRO A 94 0.27 -19.13 9.77
C PRO A 94 1.07 -19.18 8.46
N ALA A 95 1.38 -20.36 7.93
CA ALA A 95 2.10 -20.48 6.67
C ALA A 95 1.25 -20.04 5.47
N ALA A 96 -0.04 -20.35 5.46
CA ALA A 96 -1.00 -19.91 4.46
C ALA A 96 -1.22 -18.39 4.55
N ILE A 97 -1.33 -17.82 5.75
CA ILE A 97 -1.37 -16.36 5.96
C ILE A 97 -0.10 -15.68 5.45
N SER A 98 1.07 -16.31 5.58
CA SER A 98 2.32 -15.81 5.00
C SER A 98 2.24 -15.76 3.46
N GLN A 99 1.65 -16.77 2.81
CA GLN A 99 1.40 -16.74 1.37
C GLN A 99 0.43 -15.62 0.96
N VAL A 100 -0.60 -15.33 1.77
CA VAL A 100 -1.49 -14.17 1.53
C VAL A 100 -0.73 -12.84 1.65
N ASN A 101 0.20 -12.70 2.61
CA ASN A 101 1.06 -11.52 2.71
C ASN A 101 1.90 -11.35 1.44
N LEU A 102 2.53 -12.43 0.96
CA LEU A 102 3.28 -12.41 -0.29
C LEU A 102 2.40 -12.03 -1.48
N ALA A 103 1.17 -12.54 -1.54
CA ALA A 103 0.20 -12.16 -2.56
C ALA A 103 -0.06 -10.64 -2.52
N LEU A 104 -0.36 -10.06 -1.35
CA LEU A 104 -0.59 -8.63 -1.22
C LEU A 104 0.60 -7.79 -1.68
N TYR A 105 1.84 -8.21 -1.38
CA TYR A 105 3.04 -7.51 -1.89
C TYR A 105 3.19 -7.63 -3.41
N GLY A 106 2.81 -8.78 -3.99
CA GLY A 106 2.85 -9.03 -5.43
C GLY A 106 1.75 -8.32 -6.24
N PHE A 107 0.77 -7.68 -5.58
CA PHE A 107 -0.37 -7.06 -6.26
C PHE A 107 0.03 -5.99 -7.29
N SER A 108 1.04 -5.16 -6.99
CA SER A 108 1.58 -4.17 -7.94
C SER A 108 2.05 -4.82 -9.23
N GLU A 109 2.82 -5.90 -9.11
CA GLU A 109 3.42 -6.62 -10.23
C GLU A 109 2.36 -7.36 -11.06
N ALA A 110 1.21 -7.68 -10.47
CA ALA A 110 0.08 -8.27 -11.18
C ALA A 110 -0.72 -7.24 -12.01
N VAL A 111 -0.86 -6.02 -11.51
CA VAL A 111 -1.67 -4.97 -12.15
C VAL A 111 -0.88 -4.21 -13.22
N GLN A 112 0.44 -4.04 -13.02
CA GLN A 112 1.30 -3.28 -13.93
C GLN A 112 1.29 -3.80 -15.39
N PRO A 113 1.40 -5.11 -15.68
CA PRO A 113 1.37 -5.62 -17.05
C PRO A 113 0.05 -5.27 -17.75
N SER A 114 -1.08 -5.50 -17.08
CA SER A 114 -2.41 -5.18 -17.58
C SER A 114 -2.56 -3.67 -17.85
N LEU A 115 -1.97 -2.82 -17.00
CA LEU A 115 -1.95 -1.36 -17.20
C LEU A 115 -1.06 -0.93 -18.37
N ARG A 116 0.09 -1.59 -18.57
CA ARG A 116 1.05 -1.25 -19.65
C ARG A 116 0.56 -1.66 -21.03
N GLN A 117 -0.28 -2.68 -21.12
CA GLN A 117 -0.94 -3.08 -22.37
C GLN A 117 -1.96 -2.03 -22.85
N GLN A 118 -2.44 -1.18 -21.94
CA GLN A 118 -3.32 -0.08 -22.29
C GLN A 118 -2.50 1.14 -22.74
N THR A 119 -3.00 1.88 -23.74
CA THR A 119 -2.40 3.16 -24.18
C THR A 119 -2.71 4.29 -23.18
N ILE A 120 -2.26 4.13 -21.94
CA ILE A 120 -2.48 5.08 -20.84
C ILE A 120 -1.34 6.10 -20.83
N LYS A 121 -1.65 7.40 -20.71
CA LYS A 121 -0.62 8.45 -20.67
C LYS A 121 0.26 8.31 -19.42
N PRO A 122 1.57 8.65 -19.46
CA PRO A 122 2.52 8.42 -18.36
C PRO A 122 2.10 9.04 -17.01
N HIS A 123 1.40 10.18 -17.03
CA HIS A 123 0.91 10.83 -15.82
C HIS A 123 -0.21 10.05 -15.10
N TRP A 124 -0.93 9.18 -15.81
CA TRP A 124 -1.88 8.25 -15.19
C TRP A 124 -1.16 7.06 -14.60
N ILE A 125 -0.15 6.50 -15.28
CA ILE A 125 0.65 5.38 -14.75
C ILE A 125 1.19 5.73 -13.35
N PHE A 126 1.74 6.94 -13.16
CA PHE A 126 2.23 7.38 -11.85
C PHE A 126 1.11 7.57 -10.81
N ALA A 127 -0.04 8.13 -11.21
CA ALA A 127 -1.16 8.30 -10.30
C ALA A 127 -1.77 6.95 -9.87
N LEU A 128 -1.86 6.00 -10.80
CA LEU A 128 -2.38 4.66 -10.56
C LEU A 128 -1.42 3.85 -9.70
N ASP A 129 -0.11 3.94 -9.93
CA ASP A 129 0.92 3.30 -9.09
C ASP A 129 0.82 3.75 -7.63
N ASN A 130 0.65 5.06 -7.38
CA ASN A 130 0.45 5.58 -6.02
C ASN A 130 -0.83 5.03 -5.35
N LEU A 131 -1.92 4.90 -6.11
CA LEU A 131 -3.16 4.33 -5.62
C LEU A 131 -3.01 2.84 -5.29
N ILE A 132 -2.37 2.07 -6.17
CA ILE A 132 -2.07 0.65 -5.97
C ILE A 132 -1.21 0.47 -4.73
N ARG A 133 -0.12 1.24 -4.59
CA ARG A 133 0.72 1.21 -3.37
C ARG A 133 -0.09 1.53 -2.12
N SER A 134 -0.99 2.52 -2.16
CA SER A 134 -1.85 2.83 -1.02
C SER A 134 -2.77 1.66 -0.64
N ALA A 135 -3.36 0.97 -1.62
CA ALA A 135 -4.19 -0.21 -1.37
C ALA A 135 -3.37 -1.36 -0.77
N VAL A 136 -2.17 -1.62 -1.28
CA VAL A 136 -1.25 -2.63 -0.72
C VAL A 136 -0.88 -2.29 0.73
N GLN A 137 -0.53 -1.04 1.01
CA GLN A 137 -0.18 -0.61 2.38
C GLN A 137 -1.37 -0.77 3.35
N ALA A 138 -2.58 -0.43 2.92
CA ALA A 138 -3.78 -0.64 3.73
C ALA A 138 -4.02 -2.14 3.99
N ALA A 139 -3.90 -2.97 2.94
CA ALA A 139 -4.07 -4.42 3.03
C ALA A 139 -3.07 -5.06 4.00
N VAL A 140 -1.78 -4.72 3.85
CA VAL A 140 -0.70 -5.24 4.69
C VAL A 140 -0.83 -4.73 6.13
N SER A 141 -1.25 -3.48 6.33
CA SER A 141 -1.52 -2.92 7.67
C SER A 141 -2.58 -3.71 8.41
N ILE A 142 -3.59 -4.18 7.70
CA ILE A 142 -4.68 -4.99 8.24
C ILE A 142 -4.22 -6.45 8.45
N LEU A 143 -3.49 -7.00 7.48
CA LEU A 143 -3.04 -8.38 7.53
C LEU A 143 -1.96 -8.61 8.59
N SER A 144 -1.11 -7.61 8.83
CA SER A 144 -0.03 -7.64 9.80
C SER A 144 0.09 -6.30 10.53
N PRO A 145 -0.76 -6.04 11.54
CA PRO A 145 -0.69 -4.80 12.33
C PRO A 145 0.67 -4.62 13.04
N GLY A 146 1.42 -5.71 13.25
CA GLY A 146 2.73 -5.70 13.91
C GLY A 146 3.86 -5.05 13.10
N ILE A 147 3.88 -5.17 11.76
CA ILE A 147 5.01 -4.67 10.95
C ILE A 147 5.04 -3.15 10.91
N ILE A 148 3.88 -2.48 10.86
CA ILE A 148 3.84 -1.00 10.86
C ILE A 148 4.09 -0.45 12.26
N LEU A 149 3.62 -1.12 13.33
CA LEU A 149 4.01 -0.77 14.69
C LEU A 149 5.51 -0.92 14.88
N ILE A 150 6.14 -1.97 14.36
CA ILE A 150 7.60 -2.16 14.42
C ILE A 150 8.31 -1.12 13.56
N VAL A 151 7.88 -0.84 12.33
CA VAL A 151 8.53 0.15 11.46
C VAL A 151 8.36 1.56 12.02
N SER A 152 7.19 1.91 12.55
CA SER A 152 6.97 3.20 13.22
C SER A 152 7.76 3.28 14.52
N PHE A 153 7.84 2.21 15.30
CA PHE A 153 8.69 2.11 16.49
C PHE A 153 10.17 2.21 16.15
N LEU A 154 10.66 1.53 15.12
CA LEU A 154 12.05 1.60 14.66
C LEU A 154 12.38 2.97 14.05
N ARG A 155 11.41 3.61 13.38
CA ARG A 155 11.54 5.00 12.90
C ARG A 155 11.59 5.96 14.08
N GLN A 156 10.77 5.75 15.11
CA GLN A 156 10.79 6.52 16.35
C GLN A 156 12.11 6.33 17.10
N GLN A 157 12.60 5.09 17.20
CA GLN A 157 13.88 4.72 17.80
C GLN A 157 15.07 5.36 17.06
N ARG A 158 15.10 5.27 15.72
CA ARG A 158 16.12 5.95 14.91
C ARG A 158 16.05 7.47 15.05
N TYR A 159 14.86 8.05 15.17
CA TYR A 159 14.72 9.48 15.40
C TYR A 159 15.26 9.86 16.79
N THR A 160 14.93 9.12 17.84
CA THR A 160 15.44 9.37 19.19
C THR A 160 16.95 9.18 19.31
N GLN A 161 17.54 8.20 18.60
CA GLN A 161 18.98 7.95 18.62
C GLN A 161 19.77 9.04 17.88
N ASN A 162 19.28 9.52 16.73
CA ASN A 162 19.89 10.65 16.03
C ASN A 162 19.79 11.96 16.84
N VAL A 163 18.70 12.17 17.58
CA VAL A 163 18.54 13.37 18.42
C VAL A 163 19.46 13.34 19.65
N SER A 164 19.62 12.19 20.29
CA SER A 164 20.55 12.05 21.43
C SER A 164 22.01 12.17 21.00
N GLU A 165 22.41 11.59 19.86
CA GLU A 165 23.76 11.77 19.29
C GLU A 165 24.05 13.24 18.94
N LEU A 166 23.09 13.97 18.35
CA LEU A 166 23.22 15.40 18.06
C LEU A 166 23.29 16.26 19.33
N SER A 167 22.57 15.90 20.39
CA SER A 167 22.63 16.61 21.68
C SER A 167 23.98 16.39 22.40
N HIS A 168 24.55 15.20 22.27
CA HIS A 168 25.86 14.86 22.83
C HIS A 168 26.99 15.54 22.06
N LEU A 169 26.90 15.59 20.73
CA LEU A 169 27.82 16.35 19.86
C LEU A 169 27.72 17.87 20.09
N SER A 170 26.50 18.41 20.26
CA SER A 170 26.28 19.83 20.61
C SER A 170 26.88 20.20 21.96
N SER A 171 26.82 19.31 22.94
CA SER A 171 27.40 19.52 24.27
C SER A 171 28.93 19.46 24.25
N GLN A 172 29.52 18.56 23.46
CA GLN A 172 30.98 18.50 23.25
C GLN A 172 31.51 19.73 22.51
N ILE A 173 30.78 20.26 21.52
CA ILE A 173 31.16 21.48 20.80
C ILE A 173 31.10 22.72 21.72
N LYS A 174 30.12 22.81 22.63
CA LYS A 174 30.05 23.90 23.62
C LYS A 174 31.17 23.85 24.66
N ILE A 175 31.61 22.65 25.07
CA ILE A 175 32.73 22.49 26.01
C ILE A 175 34.06 22.94 25.38
N CYS A 176 34.28 22.67 24.09
CA CYS A 176 35.49 23.15 23.39
C CYS A 176 35.56 24.67 23.22
N GLN A 177 34.43 25.39 23.29
CA GLN A 177 34.40 26.84 23.10
C GLN A 177 34.64 27.65 24.39
N CYS A 178 34.60 27.00 25.57
CA CYS A 178 34.96 27.61 26.86
C CYS A 178 36.44 27.47 27.23
N CYS A 179 37.26 26.75 26.47
CA CYS A 179 38.71 26.63 26.69
C CYS A 179 39.57 27.59 25.84
N PHE A 180 38.96 28.51 25.08
CA PHE A 180 39.67 29.45 24.20
C PHE A 180 39.38 30.93 24.52
N SER A 181 39.16 31.26 25.79
CA SER A 181 39.13 32.66 26.26
C SER A 181 39.88 32.84 27.56
#